data_AF-A0A329RTZ4-F1
#
_entry.id   AF-A0A329RTZ4-F1
#
_cell.length_a   1.000
_cell.length_b   1.000
_cell.length_c   1.000
_cell.angle_alpha   90.00
_cell.angle_beta   90.00
_cell.angle_gamma   90.00
#
_symmetry.space_group_name_H-M   'P 1'
#
loop_
_entity.id
_entity.type
_entity.pdbx_description
1 polymer ?
#
loop_
_entity_poly.entity_id
_entity_poly.type
_entity_poly.pdbx_seq_one_letter_code
_entity_poly.pdbx_strand_id
1 'polypeptide(L)'
;MLASVKNGGHSLAKAIESGFKFKHDIDIRSMVRFTISDTTPSAKNVADYLDTEQEDCTMHLLNLCIGYGIELKDNIQTNADWDDKTSS
;
A
#
# COMPACT_ATOMS: atom_id res chain seq x y z
N MET A 1 6.69 13.51 20.75
CA MET A 1 7.47 12.28 20.50
C MET A 1 6.52 11.26 19.88
N LEU A 2 6.42 11.22 18.55
CA LEU A 2 5.54 10.26 17.86
C LEU A 2 6.28 8.92 17.80
N ALA A 3 5.84 7.95 18.60
CA ALA A 3 6.38 6.61 18.55
C ALA A 3 5.97 5.96 17.23
N SER A 4 6.87 5.96 16.25
CA SER A 4 6.70 5.17 15.03
C SER A 4 6.96 3.71 15.38
N VAL A 5 5.89 2.97 15.71
CA VAL A 5 5.97 1.52 15.83
C VAL A 5 6.20 0.96 14.43
N LYS A 6 7.44 0.53 14.17
CA LYS A 6 7.82 -0.13 12.92
C LYS A 6 7.31 -1.58 12.94
N ASN A 7 6.01 -1.74 12.76
CA ASN A 7 5.42 -3.02 12.41
C ASN A 7 5.77 -3.28 10.94
N GLY A 8 6.77 -4.11 10.66
CA GLY A 8 7.06 -4.54 9.29
C GLY A 8 5.80 -5.14 8.68
N GLY A 9 5.43 -4.81 7.44
CA GLY A 9 4.13 -5.16 6.84
C GLY A 9 3.74 -6.65 6.91
N HIS A 10 4.74 -7.54 7.04
CA HIS A 10 4.55 -8.96 7.38
C HIS A 10 3.71 -9.21 8.65
N SER A 11 3.74 -8.32 9.65
CA SER A 11 2.96 -8.46 10.88
C SER A 11 1.49 -8.14 10.67
N LEU A 12 1.18 -7.19 9.78
CA LEU A 12 -0.20 -6.84 9.43
C LEU A 12 -0.85 -7.94 8.60
N ALA A 13 -0.15 -8.44 7.59
CA ALA A 13 -0.69 -9.49 6.72
C ALA A 13 -1.03 -10.77 7.50
N LYS A 14 -0.17 -11.18 8.43
CA LYS A 14 -0.43 -12.29 9.36
C LYS A 14 -1.63 -12.04 10.28
N ALA A 15 -1.80 -10.81 10.76
CA ALA A 15 -2.92 -10.46 11.62
C ALA A 15 -4.26 -10.54 10.85
N ILE A 16 -4.27 -10.13 9.58
CA ILE A 16 -5.44 -10.25 8.70
C ILE A 16 -5.76 -11.74 8.46
N GLU A 17 -4.77 -12.52 8.02
CA GLU A 17 -4.92 -13.98 7.80
C GLU A 17 -5.45 -14.69 9.04
N SER A 18 -4.81 -14.48 10.20
CA SER A 18 -5.22 -15.09 11.46
C SER A 18 -6.62 -14.65 11.89
N GLY A 19 -6.97 -13.38 11.65
CA GLY A 19 -8.27 -12.82 11.98
C GLY A 19 -9.40 -13.47 11.18
N PHE A 20 -9.22 -13.63 9.87
CA PHE A 20 -10.21 -14.30 9.00
C PHE A 20 -10.32 -15.79 9.31
N LYS A 21 -9.20 -16.47 9.54
CA LYS A 21 -9.21 -17.89 9.92
C LYS A 21 -9.92 -18.12 11.24
N PHE A 22 -9.64 -17.28 12.25
CA PHE A 22 -10.26 -17.42 13.57
C PHE A 22 -11.77 -17.10 13.56
N LYS A 23 -12.19 -16.04 12.87
CA LYS A 23 -13.59 -15.56 12.92
C LYS A 23 -14.51 -16.29 11.96
N HIS A 24 -13.99 -16.72 10.81
CA HIS A 24 -14.80 -17.20 9.69
C HIS A 24 -14.36 -18.57 9.17
N ASP A 25 -13.30 -19.17 9.72
CA ASP A 25 -12.67 -20.39 9.24
C ASP A 25 -12.19 -20.34 7.78
N ILE A 26 -11.99 -19.12 7.27
CA ILE A 26 -11.57 -18.86 5.90
C ILE A 26 -10.05 -18.74 5.84
N ASP A 27 -9.43 -19.55 4.98
CA ASP A 27 -8.06 -19.33 4.55
C ASP A 27 -8.06 -18.33 3.38
N ILE A 28 -7.82 -17.06 3.70
CA ILE A 28 -7.84 -16.00 2.69
C ILE A 28 -6.76 -16.20 1.64
N ARG A 29 -5.62 -16.80 1.99
CA ARG A 29 -4.47 -16.91 1.10
C ARG A 29 -4.73 -17.84 -0.09
N SER A 30 -5.61 -18.84 0.08
CA SER A 30 -6.05 -19.71 -1.01
C SER A 30 -7.29 -19.19 -1.75
N MET A 31 -7.98 -18.19 -1.20
CA MET A 31 -9.29 -17.75 -1.70
C MET A 31 -9.27 -16.39 -2.41
N VAL A 32 -8.38 -15.48 -2.02
CA VAL A 32 -8.32 -14.14 -2.63
C VAL A 32 -7.35 -14.11 -3.81
N ARG A 33 -7.76 -13.43 -4.89
CA ARG A 33 -6.93 -13.17 -6.08
C ARG A 33 -6.45 -11.73 -6.16
N PHE A 34 -7.28 -10.80 -5.68
CA PHE A 34 -7.03 -9.37 -5.73
C PHE A 34 -7.05 -8.77 -4.33
N THR A 35 -6.13 -7.83 -4.08
CA THR A 35 -6.09 -7.03 -2.85
C THR A 35 -6.26 -5.57 -3.21
N ILE A 36 -7.44 -5.02 -2.93
CA ILE A 36 -7.71 -3.59 -3.09
C ILE A 36 -7.20 -2.84 -1.86
N SER A 37 -6.25 -1.94 -2.04
CA SER A 37 -5.65 -1.17 -0.94
C SER A 37 -5.03 0.14 -1.41
N ASP A 38 -4.66 1.03 -0.48
CA ASP A 38 -3.92 2.23 -0.85
C ASP A 38 -2.50 1.91 -1.37
N THR A 39 -1.83 2.91 -1.96
CA THR A 39 -0.52 2.74 -2.60
C THR A 39 0.65 2.81 -1.61
N THR A 40 0.41 2.80 -0.29
CA THR A 40 1.50 2.85 0.68
C THR A 40 2.33 1.56 0.69
N PRO A 41 3.63 1.63 1.02
CA PRO A 41 4.49 0.45 1.08
C PRO A 41 3.97 -0.65 2.03
N SER A 42 3.25 -0.27 3.09
CA SER A 42 2.61 -1.21 4.02
C SER A 42 1.50 -2.03 3.37
N ALA A 43 0.68 -1.40 2.53
CA ALA A 43 -0.40 -2.06 1.82
C ALA A 43 0.14 -3.04 0.77
N LYS A 44 1.19 -2.64 0.03
CA LYS A 44 1.88 -3.50 -0.93
C LYS A 44 2.43 -4.78 -0.29
N ASN A 45 3.04 -4.66 0.89
CA ASN A 45 3.55 -5.80 1.64
C ASN A 45 2.46 -6.83 2.01
N VAL A 46 1.22 -6.39 2.23
CA VAL A 46 0.09 -7.29 2.47
C VAL A 46 -0.27 -8.06 1.21
N ALA A 47 -0.36 -7.39 0.06
CA ALA A 47 -0.66 -8.05 -1.21
C ALA A 47 0.44 -9.06 -1.60
N ASP A 48 1.71 -8.70 -1.39
CA ASP A 48 2.87 -9.56 -1.61
C ASP A 48 2.83 -10.80 -0.69
N TYR A 49 2.49 -10.62 0.59
CA TYR A 49 2.38 -11.74 1.54
C TYR A 49 1.27 -12.72 1.17
N LEU A 50 0.13 -12.19 0.71
CA LEU A 50 -1.03 -12.99 0.31
C LEU A 50 -0.89 -13.57 -1.10
N ASP A 51 0.14 -13.20 -1.85
CA ASP A 51 0.36 -13.59 -3.25
C ASP A 51 -0.81 -13.20 -4.16
N THR A 52 -1.22 -11.93 -4.06
CA THR A 52 -2.40 -11.38 -4.76
C THR A 52 -2.03 -10.18 -5.63
N GLU A 53 -2.80 -9.95 -6.69
CA GLU A 53 -2.67 -8.74 -7.49
C GLU A 53 -3.20 -7.53 -6.70
N GLN A 54 -2.32 -6.54 -6.46
CA GLN A 54 -2.72 -5.32 -5.77
C GLN A 54 -3.45 -4.38 -6.74
N GLU A 55 -4.67 -3.99 -6.38
CA GLU A 55 -5.44 -2.95 -7.06
C GLU A 55 -5.51 -1.69 -6.20
N ASP A 56 -5.52 -0.53 -6.86
CA ASP A 56 -5.62 0.76 -6.18
C ASP A 56 -6.99 0.91 -5.51
N CYS A 57 -6.98 1.34 -4.25
CA CYS A 57 -8.18 1.68 -3.52
C CYS A 57 -9.00 2.72 -4.28
N THR A 58 -10.28 2.43 -4.51
CA THR A 58 -11.21 3.30 -5.24
C THR A 58 -11.32 4.70 -4.62
N MET A 59 -11.19 4.81 -3.29
CA MET A 59 -11.13 6.11 -2.61
C MET A 59 -9.84 6.88 -2.95
N HIS A 60 -8.69 6.19 -3.01
CA HIS A 60 -7.43 6.82 -3.39
C HIS A 60 -7.49 7.31 -4.84
N LEU A 61 -8.01 6.47 -5.74
CA LEU A 61 -8.20 6.80 -7.14
C LEU A 61 -9.16 7.99 -7.32
N LEU A 62 -10.31 8.00 -6.62
CA LEU A 62 -11.26 9.10 -6.68
C LEU A 62 -10.64 10.41 -6.16
N ASN A 63 -9.95 10.37 -5.03
CA ASN A 63 -9.26 11.54 -4.49
C ASN A 63 -8.18 12.07 -5.45
N LEU A 64 -7.48 11.17 -6.14
CA LEU A 64 -6.51 11.52 -7.16
C LEU A 64 -7.19 12.22 -8.35
N CYS A 65 -8.29 11.65 -8.87
CA CYS A 65 -9.08 12.23 -9.96
C CYS A 65 -9.62 13.62 -9.61
N ILE A 66 -10.16 13.78 -8.40
CA ILE A 66 -10.63 15.09 -7.93
C ILE A 66 -9.45 16.05 -7.87
N GLY A 67 -8.36 15.68 -7.17
CA GLY A 67 -7.19 16.53 -7.00
C GLY A 67 -6.59 17.03 -8.32
N TYR A 68 -6.51 16.17 -9.34
CA TYR A 68 -6.10 16.58 -10.69
C TYR A 68 -7.15 17.45 -11.38
N GLY A 69 -8.43 17.07 -11.29
CA GLY A 69 -9.53 17.78 -11.95
C GLY A 69 -9.75 19.21 -11.42
N ILE A 70 -9.40 19.47 -10.16
CA ILE A 70 -9.44 20.82 -9.56
C ILE A 70 -8.06 21.48 -9.44
N GLU A 71 -7.05 20.93 -10.13
CA GLU A 71 -5.69 21.50 -10.18
C GLU A 71 -5.01 21.66 -8.81
N LEU A 72 -5.41 20.86 -7.81
CA LEU A 72 -4.73 20.77 -6.51
C LEU A 72 -3.54 19.80 -6.53
N LYS A 73 -3.42 18.97 -7.58
CA LYS A 73 -2.27 18.12 -7.85
C LYS A 73 -1.82 18.33 -9.28
N ASP A 74 -0.50 18.47 -9.47
CA ASP A 74 0.12 18.49 -10.78
C ASP A 74 0.67 17.10 -11.13
N ASN A 75 0.52 16.70 -12.40
CA ASN A 75 1.11 15.46 -12.92
C ASN A 75 2.58 15.73 -13.31
N ILE A 76 3.40 16.04 -12.32
CA ILE A 76 4.83 16.25 -12.48
C ILE A 76 5.57 14.92 -12.34
N GLN A 77 6.45 14.62 -13.30
CA GLN A 77 7.38 13.51 -13.14
C GLN A 77 8.40 13.89 -12.06
N THR A 78 8.50 13.08 -11.00
CA THR A 78 9.61 13.15 -10.06
C THR A 78 10.86 12.65 -10.77
N ASN A 79 11.60 13.57 -11.38
CA ASN A 79 12.96 13.30 -11.82
C ASN A 79 13.82 13.22 -10.55
N ALA A 80 14.22 12.01 -10.16
CA ALA A 80 15.27 11.83 -9.16
C ALA A 80 16.60 12.23 -9.80
N ASP A 81 16.88 13.53 -9.83
CA ASP A 81 18.21 14.02 -10.19
C ASP A 81 19.15 13.63 -9.04
N TRP A 82 20.00 12.64 -9.28
CA TRP A 82 21.08 12.30 -8.37
C TRP A 82 22.16 13.37 -8.53
N ASP A 83 22.10 14.41 -7.70
CA ASP A 83 23.16 15.41 -7.61
C ASP A 83 24.43 14.76 -7.01
N ASP A 84 25.25 14.14 -7.86
CA ASP A 84 26.60 13.65 -7.55
C ASP A 84 27.59 14.81 -7.49
N LYS A 85 27.28 15.82 -6.66
CA LYS A 85 28.22 16.90 -6.34
C LYS A 85 28.17 17.21 -4.86
N THR A 86 28.99 16.49 -4.11
CA THR A 86 29.98 17.09 -3.20
C THR A 86 30.87 15.99 -2.60
N SER A 87 31.77 15.46 -3.42
CA SER A 87 33.11 15.07 -2.94
C SER A 87 34.09 16.13 -3.42
N SER A 88 34.43 17.05 -2.53
CA SER A 88 35.65 17.87 -2.55
C SER A 88 35.95 18.32 -1.13
#